data_AF-A0ABD0QBQ7-F1
#
_entry.id   AF-A0ABD0QBQ7-F1
#
_cell.length_a   1.000
_cell.length_b   1.000
_cell.length_c   1.000
_cell.angle_alpha   90.00
_cell.angle_beta   90.00
_cell.angle_gamma   90.00
#
_symmetry.space_group_name_H-M   'P 1'
#
loop_
_entity.id
_entity.type
_entity.pdbx_description
1 polymer ?
#
loop_
_entity_poly.entity_id
_entity_poly.type
_entity_poly.pdbx_seq_one_letter_code
_entity_poly.pdbx_strand_id
1 'polypeptide(L)'
;ITEKGKLIIVSGAPRANHSGAVVFLRKEGEMSTKLTPEHVLEGPGLASSFGYDVAVVDLNGDGWQDVVVGAPQFFQRDEEVGGAVYVYINKAGRWKDIIPTRLNGTTDSMFGLAVENIGDINLDSFEDIAVGAPYADSGFGSVYIYHGSADGINTTPAQ
;
A
#
# COMPACT_ATOMS: atom_id res chain seq x y z
N ILE A 1 4.64 -8.42 -8.69
CA ILE A 1 5.57 -7.28 -8.94
C ILE A 1 6.47 -7.60 -10.15
N THR A 2 6.89 -6.57 -10.91
CA THR A 2 7.38 -6.46 -12.33
C THR A 2 7.62 -7.70 -13.22
N GLU A 3 8.15 -8.82 -12.73
CA GLU A 3 8.41 -10.05 -13.50
C GLU A 3 8.26 -11.30 -12.62
N LYS A 4 7.59 -12.35 -13.10
CA LYS A 4 7.44 -13.62 -12.34
C LYS A 4 8.79 -14.30 -12.15
N GLY A 5 9.02 -14.82 -10.95
CA GLY A 5 10.22 -15.58 -10.60
C GLY A 5 11.49 -14.73 -10.42
N LYS A 6 11.37 -13.39 -10.42
CA LYS A 6 12.47 -12.48 -10.09
C LYS A 6 12.26 -11.87 -8.71
N LEU A 7 13.35 -11.72 -7.97
CA LEU A 7 13.35 -10.95 -6.73
C LEU A 7 13.30 -9.46 -7.06
N ILE A 8 12.22 -8.81 -6.62
CA ILE A 8 12.06 -7.36 -6.65
C ILE A 8 11.92 -6.88 -5.21
N ILE A 9 12.66 -5.83 -4.88
CA ILE A 9 12.59 -5.16 -3.58
C ILE A 9 11.69 -3.95 -3.74
N VAL A 10 10.73 -3.79 -2.85
CA VAL A 10 9.85 -2.62 -2.78
C VAL A 10 10.32 -1.77 -1.61
N SER A 11 10.57 -0.48 -1.84
CA SER A 11 11.12 0.42 -0.82
C SER A 11 10.38 1.75 -0.82
N GLY A 12 9.93 2.16 0.37
CA GLY A 12 9.31 3.46 0.61
C GLY A 12 10.34 4.60 0.74
N ALA A 13 9.98 5.77 0.25
CA ALA A 13 10.73 7.01 0.35
C ALA A 13 9.78 8.16 0.73
N PRO A 14 9.26 8.19 1.98
CA PRO A 14 8.15 9.06 2.38
C PRO A 14 8.42 10.57 2.29
N ARG A 15 9.67 10.97 2.10
CA ARG A 15 10.07 12.38 1.94
C ARG A 15 10.50 12.74 0.52
N ALA A 16 10.44 11.81 -0.43
CA ALA A 16 10.75 12.08 -1.83
C ALA A 16 9.74 13.04 -2.44
N ASN A 17 10.19 13.96 -3.31
CA ASN A 17 9.33 14.86 -4.08
C ASN A 17 8.25 15.59 -3.25
N HIS A 18 8.56 15.88 -1.99
CA HIS A 18 7.68 16.50 -0.98
C HIS A 18 6.41 15.73 -0.62
N SER A 19 6.00 14.71 -1.38
CA SER A 19 4.77 13.92 -1.18
C SER A 19 5.07 12.51 -0.66
N GLY A 20 6.21 11.95 -1.07
CA GLY A 20 6.62 10.57 -0.83
C GLY A 20 6.63 9.76 -2.13
N ALA A 21 7.30 8.62 -2.12
CA ALA A 21 7.36 7.69 -3.26
C ALA A 21 7.56 6.25 -2.79
N VAL A 22 7.29 5.29 -3.67
CA VAL A 22 7.68 3.88 -3.52
C VAL A 22 8.47 3.45 -4.75
N VAL A 23 9.64 2.85 -4.55
CA VAL A 23 10.56 2.44 -5.62
C VAL A 23 10.64 0.93 -5.68
N PHE A 24 10.48 0.38 -6.88
CA PHE A 24 10.72 -1.04 -7.17
C PHE A 24 12.15 -1.21 -7.67
N LEU A 25 12.93 -2.02 -6.97
CA LEU A 25 14.36 -2.20 -7.17
C LEU A 25 14.66 -3.63 -7.61
N ARG A 26 15.34 -3.79 -8.75
CA ARG A 26 15.85 -5.08 -9.23
C ARG A 26 17.30 -5.27 -8.82
N LYS A 27 17.65 -6.49 -8.44
CA LYS A 27 19.05 -6.92 -8.28
C LYS A 27 19.67 -7.25 -9.65
N GLU A 28 20.79 -6.63 -10.00
CA GLU A 28 21.43 -6.80 -11.33
C GLU A 28 22.08 -8.19 -11.57
N GLY A 29 21.93 -9.13 -10.64
CA GLY A 29 22.43 -10.49 -10.72
C GLY A 29 22.49 -11.15 -9.34
N GLU A 30 22.52 -12.48 -9.27
CA GLU A 30 22.43 -13.21 -7.99
C GLU A 30 23.54 -12.84 -7.00
N MET A 31 24.74 -12.59 -7.49
CA MET A 31 25.91 -12.21 -6.69
C MET A 31 26.13 -10.69 -6.56
N SER A 32 25.35 -9.87 -7.27
CA SER A 32 25.52 -8.41 -7.26
C SER A 32 24.86 -7.79 -6.02
N THR A 33 25.50 -6.83 -5.37
CA THR A 33 24.84 -6.01 -4.33
C THR A 33 24.14 -4.78 -4.91
N LYS A 34 24.24 -4.56 -6.23
CA LYS A 34 23.67 -3.40 -6.91
C LYS A 34 22.18 -3.59 -7.15
N LEU A 35 21.42 -2.61 -6.70
CA LEU A 35 19.99 -2.46 -6.93
C LEU A 35 19.74 -1.33 -7.93
N THR A 36 18.91 -1.57 -8.93
CA THR A 36 18.49 -0.56 -9.90
C THR A 36 17.00 -0.31 -9.85
N PRO A 37 16.55 0.95 -9.91
CA PRO A 37 15.13 1.26 -9.96
C PRO A 37 14.53 0.83 -11.30
N GLU A 38 13.42 0.12 -11.24
CA GLU A 38 12.63 -0.28 -12.40
C GLU A 38 11.36 0.53 -12.57
N HIS A 39 10.75 0.90 -11.44
CA HIS A 39 9.48 1.61 -11.41
C HIS A 39 9.39 2.45 -10.14
N VAL A 40 8.63 3.54 -10.23
CA VAL A 40 8.37 4.45 -9.11
C VAL A 40 6.89 4.76 -9.07
N LEU A 41 6.27 4.56 -7.91
CA LEU A 41 4.95 5.08 -7.59
C LEU A 41 5.14 6.40 -6.86
N GLU A 42 4.58 7.48 -7.39
CA GLU A 42 4.68 8.82 -6.80
C GLU A 42 3.48 9.06 -5.88
N GLY A 43 3.75 9.68 -4.73
CA GLY A 43 2.76 9.97 -3.71
C GLY A 43 1.82 11.12 -4.09
N PRO A 44 0.54 11.05 -3.70
CA PRO A 44 -0.42 12.11 -3.93
C PRO A 44 -0.36 13.17 -2.82
N GLY A 45 -0.55 14.44 -3.20
CA GLY A 45 -0.68 15.55 -2.27
C GLY A 45 0.62 15.92 -1.55
N LEU A 46 0.80 17.21 -1.28
CA LEU A 46 1.99 17.69 -0.58
C LEU A 46 2.05 17.11 0.83
N ALA A 47 3.21 16.59 1.22
CA ALA A 47 3.54 16.11 2.56
C ALA A 47 2.64 14.96 3.09
N SER A 48 2.13 14.10 2.21
CA SER A 48 1.31 12.94 2.62
C SER A 48 2.10 11.80 3.27
N SER A 49 3.44 11.84 3.23
CA SER A 49 4.32 10.75 3.64
C SER A 49 3.99 9.43 2.94
N PHE A 50 3.66 9.48 1.66
CA PHE A 50 3.38 8.28 0.86
C PHE A 50 4.61 7.36 0.78
N GLY A 51 4.43 6.08 1.05
CA GLY A 51 5.54 5.13 1.20
C GLY A 51 6.13 5.13 2.61
N TYR A 52 5.35 5.58 3.61
CA TYR A 52 5.75 5.47 5.01
C TYR A 52 5.87 4.01 5.44
N ASP A 53 4.88 3.21 5.03
CA ASP A 53 4.88 1.76 5.17
C ASP A 53 4.37 1.12 3.88
N VAL A 54 4.81 -0.10 3.60
CA VAL A 54 4.50 -0.80 2.35
C VAL A 54 4.31 -2.29 2.59
N ALA A 55 3.17 -2.82 2.15
CA ALA A 55 2.90 -4.25 2.11
C ALA A 55 2.87 -4.78 0.66
N VAL A 56 3.27 -6.05 0.52
CA VAL A 56 3.24 -6.81 -0.72
C VAL A 56 2.35 -8.04 -0.47
N VAL A 57 1.30 -8.18 -1.28
CA VAL A 57 0.16 -9.09 -1.02
C VAL A 57 -0.54 -9.42 -2.34
N ASP A 58 -1.09 -10.62 -2.53
CA ASP A 58 -1.89 -10.99 -3.71
C ASP A 58 -3.39 -10.86 -3.39
N LEU A 59 -3.93 -9.65 -3.54
CA LEU A 59 -5.28 -9.31 -3.09
C LEU A 59 -6.36 -9.86 -4.01
N ASN A 60 -6.04 -10.06 -5.29
CA ASN A 60 -6.98 -10.54 -6.31
C ASN A 60 -6.77 -12.00 -6.72
N GLY A 61 -5.83 -12.70 -6.10
CA GLY A 61 -5.59 -14.14 -6.29
C GLY A 61 -5.11 -14.50 -7.69
N ASP A 62 -4.50 -13.58 -8.43
CA ASP A 62 -4.06 -13.82 -9.81
C ASP A 62 -2.61 -14.37 -9.91
N GLY A 63 -1.98 -14.59 -8.76
CA GLY A 63 -0.61 -15.06 -8.62
C GLY A 63 0.42 -13.97 -8.91
N TRP A 64 0.01 -12.70 -9.01
CA TRP A 64 0.90 -11.55 -9.04
C TRP A 64 0.74 -10.71 -7.79
N GLN A 65 1.82 -10.58 -7.06
CA GLN A 65 1.88 -9.68 -5.91
C GLN A 65 1.55 -8.24 -6.31
N ASP A 66 0.62 -7.66 -5.56
CA ASP A 66 0.17 -6.26 -5.53
C ASP A 66 1.00 -5.45 -4.54
N VAL A 67 0.75 -4.13 -4.49
CA VAL A 67 1.45 -3.23 -3.57
C VAL A 67 0.44 -2.34 -2.85
N VAL A 68 0.53 -2.32 -1.53
CA VAL A 68 -0.28 -1.46 -0.67
C VAL A 68 0.64 -0.47 0.03
N VAL A 69 0.28 0.82 -0.01
CA VAL A 69 1.15 1.91 0.43
C VAL A 69 0.45 2.79 1.45
N GLY A 70 1.07 2.94 2.62
CA GLY A 70 0.65 3.89 3.65
C GLY A 70 1.04 5.34 3.31
N ALA A 71 0.11 6.26 3.53
CA ALA A 71 0.30 7.71 3.48
C ALA A 71 -0.35 8.36 4.71
N PRO A 72 0.19 8.13 5.92
CA PRO A 72 -0.44 8.49 7.19
C PRO A 72 -0.59 10.00 7.41
N GLN A 73 0.13 10.83 6.66
CA GLN A 73 0.02 12.29 6.73
C GLN A 73 -0.84 12.87 5.60
N PHE A 74 -1.42 12.03 4.75
CA PHE A 74 -2.41 12.49 3.77
C PHE A 74 -3.58 13.16 4.49
N PHE A 75 -4.01 14.31 3.99
CA PHE A 75 -5.07 15.08 4.64
C PHE A 75 -5.96 15.75 3.61
N GLN A 76 -7.27 15.65 3.80
CA GLN A 76 -8.26 16.43 3.05
C GLN A 76 -9.31 16.98 4.01
N ARG A 77 -9.32 18.31 4.15
CA ARG A 77 -10.20 19.00 5.10
C ARG A 77 -11.68 18.82 4.76
N ASP A 78 -12.05 18.96 3.49
CA ASP A 78 -13.45 18.94 3.06
C ASP A 78 -14.07 17.53 3.11
N GLU A 79 -13.24 16.49 3.07
CA GLU A 79 -13.65 15.08 3.16
C GLU A 79 -13.44 14.50 4.57
N GLU A 80 -12.98 15.30 5.54
CA GLU A 80 -12.66 14.86 6.92
C GLU A 80 -11.68 13.66 6.98
N VAL A 81 -10.71 13.61 6.04
CA VAL A 81 -9.75 12.51 5.92
C VAL A 81 -8.44 12.84 6.64
N GLY A 82 -8.01 11.94 7.52
CA GLY A 82 -6.70 11.98 8.20
C GLY A 82 -5.96 10.65 8.04
N GLY A 83 -5.01 10.61 7.12
CA GLY A 83 -4.30 9.41 6.69
C GLY A 83 -5.04 8.66 5.57
N ALA A 84 -4.28 7.99 4.72
CA ALA A 84 -4.80 7.17 3.64
C ALA A 84 -3.90 5.96 3.37
N VAL A 85 -4.49 4.95 2.74
CA VAL A 85 -3.77 3.81 2.14
C VAL A 85 -4.13 3.72 0.67
N TYR A 86 -3.13 3.44 -0.17
CA TYR A 86 -3.26 3.30 -1.61
C TYR A 86 -2.96 1.87 -2.03
N VAL A 87 -3.92 1.22 -2.67
CA VAL A 87 -3.87 -0.18 -3.08
C VAL A 87 -3.69 -0.23 -4.60
N TYR A 88 -2.57 -0.76 -5.05
CA TYR A 88 -2.22 -0.89 -6.46
C TYR A 88 -2.31 -2.36 -6.89
N ILE A 89 -3.38 -2.69 -7.63
CA ILE A 89 -3.55 -4.02 -8.20
C ILE A 89 -2.71 -4.17 -9.47
N ASN A 90 -1.71 -5.02 -9.38
CA ASN A 90 -0.71 -5.27 -10.40
C ASN A 90 -1.33 -5.94 -11.64
N LYS A 91 -1.15 -5.35 -12.82
CA LYS A 91 -1.67 -5.92 -14.08
C LYS A 91 -0.64 -6.78 -14.80
N ALA A 92 -0.22 -7.86 -14.13
CA ALA A 92 0.75 -8.83 -14.63
C ALA A 92 2.13 -8.22 -14.97
N GLY A 93 2.67 -7.40 -14.05
CA GLY A 93 3.93 -6.69 -14.19
C GLY A 93 3.82 -5.33 -14.89
N ARG A 94 2.62 -4.98 -15.39
CA ARG A 94 2.36 -3.70 -16.06
C ARG A 94 1.88 -2.67 -15.04
N TRP A 95 2.82 -1.85 -14.58
CA TRP A 95 2.56 -0.81 -13.56
C TRP A 95 2.21 0.56 -14.13
N LYS A 96 2.43 0.75 -15.43
CA LYS A 96 2.11 2.00 -16.12
C LYS A 96 0.60 2.25 -16.08
N ASP A 97 0.21 3.47 -15.71
CA ASP A 97 -1.17 3.96 -15.71
C ASP A 97 -2.13 3.18 -14.79
N ILE A 98 -1.62 2.46 -13.78
CA ILE A 98 -2.46 1.88 -12.71
C ILE A 98 -3.05 3.02 -11.89
N ILE A 99 -4.37 3.02 -11.73
CA ILE A 99 -5.08 3.89 -10.81
C ILE A 99 -5.27 3.11 -9.49
N PRO A 100 -4.73 3.59 -8.36
CA PRO A 100 -4.89 2.90 -7.09
C PRO A 100 -6.29 3.08 -6.52
N THR A 101 -6.76 2.08 -5.79
CA THR A 101 -7.90 2.23 -4.88
C THR A 101 -7.40 2.94 -3.62
N ARG A 102 -8.07 4.02 -3.20
CA ARG A 102 -7.74 4.76 -1.98
C ARG A 102 -8.68 4.35 -0.85
N LEU A 103 -8.11 3.94 0.28
CA LEU A 103 -8.80 3.74 1.55
C LEU A 103 -8.51 4.95 2.45
N ASN A 104 -9.55 5.49 3.06
CA ASN A 104 -9.44 6.72 3.86
C ASN A 104 -9.54 6.43 5.36
N GLY A 105 -8.70 7.08 6.14
CA GLY A 105 -8.89 7.21 7.58
C GLY A 105 -9.88 8.31 7.95
N THR A 106 -10.30 8.30 9.20
CA THR A 106 -11.01 9.42 9.81
C THR A 106 -10.05 10.58 10.12
N THR A 107 -10.61 11.76 10.38
CA THR A 107 -9.84 12.97 10.71
C THR A 107 -8.82 12.69 11.81
N ASP A 108 -7.59 13.18 11.60
CA ASP A 108 -6.45 13.08 12.51
C ASP A 108 -6.03 11.64 12.91
N SER A 109 -6.55 10.60 12.26
CA SER A 109 -6.35 9.22 12.70
C SER A 109 -4.95 8.63 12.40
N MET A 110 -4.22 9.27 11.49
CA MET A 110 -3.00 8.73 10.86
C MET A 110 -3.19 7.32 10.31
N PHE A 111 -4.35 7.06 9.71
CA PHE A 111 -4.62 5.80 9.03
C PHE A 111 -3.57 5.50 7.96
N GLY A 112 -3.08 4.26 7.93
CA GLY A 112 -1.99 3.85 7.06
C GLY A 112 -0.59 4.09 7.63
N LEU A 113 -0.48 4.33 8.96
CA LEU A 113 0.83 4.38 9.63
C LEU A 113 1.50 2.99 9.65
N ALA A 114 0.69 1.94 9.73
CA ALA A 114 1.10 0.54 9.58
C ALA A 114 0.13 -0.15 8.61
N VAL A 115 0.66 -0.92 7.67
CA VAL A 115 -0.11 -1.73 6.73
C VAL A 115 0.57 -3.07 6.56
N GLU A 116 -0.13 -4.16 6.84
CA GLU A 116 0.46 -5.50 6.87
C GLU A 116 -0.37 -6.51 6.09
N ASN A 117 0.33 -7.42 5.39
CA ASN A 117 -0.27 -8.64 4.84
C ASN A 117 -0.55 -9.60 5.99
N ILE A 118 -1.81 -9.97 6.19
CA ILE A 118 -2.25 -10.87 7.27
C ILE A 118 -2.65 -12.26 6.75
N GLY A 119 -2.46 -12.51 5.45
CA GLY A 119 -2.90 -13.72 4.76
C GLY A 119 -4.41 -13.76 4.55
N ASP A 120 -4.90 -14.88 4.01
CA ASP A 120 -6.33 -15.17 3.88
C ASP A 120 -6.89 -15.60 5.25
N ILE A 121 -7.47 -14.65 6.00
CA ILE A 121 -7.97 -14.90 7.36
C ILE A 121 -9.43 -15.34 7.39
N ASN A 122 -10.19 -15.08 6.32
CA ASN A 122 -11.59 -15.46 6.19
C ASN A 122 -11.82 -16.76 5.38
N LEU A 123 -10.74 -17.33 4.81
CA LEU A 123 -10.68 -18.55 4.01
C LEU A 123 -11.46 -18.46 2.69
N ASP A 124 -11.48 -17.29 2.05
CA ASP A 124 -12.13 -17.05 0.77
C ASP A 124 -11.20 -17.19 -0.46
N SER A 125 -9.94 -17.55 -0.23
CA SER A 125 -8.86 -17.69 -1.21
C SER A 125 -8.25 -16.38 -1.73
N PHE A 126 -8.56 -15.23 -1.13
CA PHE A 126 -7.88 -13.96 -1.37
C PHE A 126 -7.09 -13.53 -0.13
N GLU A 127 -5.89 -12.97 -0.30
CA GLU A 127 -5.13 -12.47 0.85
C GLU A 127 -5.75 -11.17 1.39
N ASP A 128 -5.71 -11.00 2.72
CA ASP A 128 -6.26 -9.84 3.41
C ASP A 128 -5.17 -8.92 3.94
N ILE A 129 -5.55 -7.68 4.31
CA ILE A 129 -4.65 -6.72 4.95
C ILE A 129 -5.22 -6.16 6.25
N ALA A 130 -4.31 -5.78 7.15
CA ALA A 130 -4.61 -4.96 8.31
C ALA A 130 -4.02 -3.56 8.14
N VAL A 131 -4.76 -2.53 8.56
CA VAL A 131 -4.31 -1.13 8.54
C VAL A 131 -4.45 -0.52 9.92
N GLY A 132 -3.37 0.05 10.44
CA GLY A 132 -3.35 0.78 11.70
C GLY A 132 -3.73 2.26 11.54
N ALA A 133 -4.51 2.76 12.49
CA ALA A 133 -4.80 4.18 12.69
C ALA A 133 -4.67 4.52 14.18
N PRO A 134 -3.44 4.73 14.69
CA PRO A 134 -3.19 4.82 16.12
C PRO A 134 -3.82 6.04 16.80
N TYR A 135 -4.25 7.04 16.04
CA TYR A 135 -4.89 8.24 16.58
C TYR A 135 -6.40 8.29 16.30
N ALA A 136 -6.97 7.24 15.70
CA ALA A 136 -8.41 7.09 15.56
C ALA A 136 -9.12 7.05 16.93
N ASP A 137 -10.44 7.23 16.91
CA ASP A 137 -11.30 7.15 18.08
C ASP A 137 -10.81 8.02 19.25
N SER A 138 -10.56 9.32 18.99
CA SER A 138 -10.04 10.25 20.01
C SER A 138 -8.69 9.82 20.62
N GLY A 139 -7.85 9.13 19.85
CA GLY A 139 -6.52 8.68 20.27
C GLY A 139 -6.49 7.34 20.99
N PHE A 140 -7.60 6.59 21.06
CA PHE A 140 -7.56 5.20 21.51
C PHE A 140 -6.89 4.27 20.48
N GLY A 141 -6.96 4.66 19.21
CA GLY A 141 -6.41 3.91 18.10
C GLY A 141 -7.30 2.75 17.66
N SER A 142 -7.23 2.44 16.37
CA SER A 142 -7.99 1.34 15.77
C SER A 142 -7.12 0.58 14.78
N VAL A 143 -7.45 -0.69 14.55
CA VAL A 143 -6.91 -1.51 13.46
C VAL A 143 -8.09 -1.94 12.61
N TYR A 144 -7.98 -1.73 11.31
CA TYR A 144 -9.01 -2.05 10.34
C TYR A 144 -8.58 -3.26 9.51
N ILE A 145 -9.48 -4.21 9.31
CA ILE A 145 -9.26 -5.38 8.48
C ILE A 145 -9.99 -5.19 7.16
N TYR A 146 -9.27 -5.33 6.05
CA TYR A 146 -9.85 -5.27 4.71
C TYR A 146 -9.63 -6.59 3.99
N HIS A 147 -10.72 -7.15 3.48
CA HIS A 147 -10.66 -8.40 2.73
C HIS A 147 -10.25 -8.18 1.29
N GLY A 148 -9.40 -9.08 0.79
CA GLY A 148 -9.13 -9.24 -0.63
C GLY A 148 -10.39 -9.65 -1.39
N SER A 149 -10.35 -9.55 -2.72
CA SER A 149 -11.43 -10.04 -3.59
C SER A 149 -10.93 -10.16 -5.03
N ALA A 150 -11.69 -10.85 -5.89
CA ALA A 150 -11.38 -10.92 -7.31
C ALA A 150 -11.21 -9.54 -8.01
N ASP A 151 -11.84 -8.49 -7.47
CA ASP A 151 -11.74 -7.11 -7.96
C ASP A 151 -10.58 -6.31 -7.34
N GLY A 152 -9.80 -6.93 -6.45
CA GLY A 152 -8.69 -6.32 -5.70
C GLY A 152 -9.00 -6.32 -4.21
N ILE A 153 -9.70 -5.31 -3.72
CA ILE A 153 -9.94 -5.14 -2.28
C ILE A 153 -11.35 -4.64 -2.02
N ASN A 154 -12.01 -5.15 -0.97
CA ASN A 154 -13.23 -4.55 -0.47
C ASN A 154 -12.88 -3.22 0.23
N THR A 155 -13.52 -2.13 -0.17
CA THR A 155 -13.25 -0.80 0.38
C THR A 155 -13.93 -0.53 1.72
N THR A 156 -14.84 -1.41 2.15
CA THR A 156 -15.44 -1.37 3.48
C THR A 156 -14.67 -2.32 4.39
N PRO A 157 -14.17 -1.86 5.55
CA PRO A 157 -13.50 -2.75 6.49
C PRO A 157 -14.48 -3.80 7.02
N ALA A 158 -14.00 -5.03 7.16
CA ALA A 158 -14.76 -6.12 7.75
C ALA A 158 -14.76 -6.07 9.29
N GLN A 159 -13.73 -5.47 9.86
CA GLN A 159 -13.55 -5.25 11.29
C GLN A 159 -12.75 -3.98 11.56
#